data_AF-A0A964CXM3-F1
#
_entry.id   AF-A0A964CXM3-F1
#
_cell.length_a   1.000
_cell.length_b   1.000
_cell.length_c   1.000
_cell.angle_alpha   90.00
_cell.angle_beta   90.00
_cell.angle_gamma   90.00
#
_symmetry.space_group_name_H-M   'P 1'
#
loop_
_entity.id
_entity.type
_entity.pdbx_description
1 polymer ?
#
loop_
_entity_poly.entity_id
_entity_poly.type
_entity_poly.pdbx_seq_one_letter_code
_entity_poly.pdbx_strand_id
1 'polypeptide(L)'
;MPLNLRIRSHKIAIVIMASLLINVLAIKSTYSQQNCQNVQTSIQIIDETGGRWISATSLYDGMAQCHGDLKSSPEVKLFFVYRRLVTSVSPPIEGPFNLERTQSNDTRYLDSPWVKLTFSRSPRLVVRAVFLWNEQQFLLDQSLMSGIRASPTNPLVPIDQAIFEQFVENYTDSVLAVRSPEAKSAGQASISKRLPPEIFWLFRNARQSSLSAFQVEVTSALNSILTQAAIGYTDLTKALVDQFFTSAQTEIRYESVLDLKDIFTLDRYRVNRLH
;
A
#
# COMPACT_ATOMS: atom_id res chain seq x y z
N MET A 1 7.81 -24.07 -2.81
CA MET A 1 7.13 -23.45 -3.98
C MET A 1 8.13 -22.55 -4.70
N PRO A 2 8.27 -22.61 -6.03
CA PRO A 2 9.28 -21.82 -6.72
C PRO A 2 8.87 -20.34 -6.73
N LEU A 3 9.85 -19.46 -6.45
CA LEU A 3 9.74 -17.99 -6.38
C LEU A 3 8.95 -17.36 -7.56
N ASN A 4 9.03 -18.01 -8.74
CA ASN A 4 8.40 -17.57 -9.99
C ASN A 4 6.86 -17.57 -10.00
N LEU A 5 6.21 -18.43 -9.21
CA LEU A 5 4.73 -18.43 -9.10
C LEU A 5 4.22 -17.35 -8.14
N ARG A 6 5.01 -16.94 -7.14
CA ARG A 6 4.65 -15.91 -6.13
C ARG A 6 4.67 -14.49 -6.67
N ILE A 7 5.61 -14.19 -7.55
CA ILE A 7 5.69 -12.91 -8.24
C ILE A 7 4.47 -12.74 -9.17
N ARG A 8 3.90 -13.84 -9.69
CA ARG A 8 2.71 -13.78 -10.57
C ARG A 8 1.43 -13.42 -9.81
N SER A 9 1.19 -13.94 -8.61
CA SER A 9 -0.07 -13.66 -7.88
C SER A 9 -0.22 -12.20 -7.45
N HIS A 10 0.85 -11.60 -6.93
CA HIS A 10 0.86 -10.19 -6.52
C HIS A 10 0.77 -9.26 -7.74
N LYS A 11 1.44 -9.62 -8.85
CA LYS A 11 1.33 -8.88 -10.12
C LYS A 11 -0.09 -8.94 -10.69
N ILE A 12 -0.76 -10.09 -10.61
CA ILE A 12 -2.15 -10.23 -11.05
C ILE A 12 -3.08 -9.37 -10.19
N ALA A 13 -2.89 -9.36 -8.87
CA ALA A 13 -3.68 -8.51 -7.97
C ALA A 13 -3.49 -7.01 -8.28
N ILE A 14 -2.25 -6.56 -8.52
CA ILE A 14 -1.95 -5.18 -8.90
C ILE A 14 -2.58 -4.84 -10.26
N VAL A 15 -2.52 -5.73 -11.25
CA VAL A 15 -3.13 -5.49 -12.56
C VAL A 15 -4.66 -5.44 -12.48
N ILE A 16 -5.29 -6.31 -11.69
CA ILE A 16 -6.74 -6.31 -11.47
C ILE A 16 -7.16 -5.04 -10.74
N MET A 17 -6.43 -4.66 -9.69
CA MET A 17 -6.61 -3.39 -8.97
C MET A 17 -6.51 -2.19 -9.91
N ALA A 18 -5.45 -2.12 -10.71
CA ALA A 18 -5.26 -1.06 -11.68
C ALA A 18 -6.44 -1.00 -12.65
N SER A 19 -6.88 -2.12 -13.19
CA SER A 19 -8.00 -2.20 -14.12
C SER A 19 -9.32 -1.72 -13.49
N LEU A 20 -9.60 -2.10 -12.23
CA LEU A 20 -10.79 -1.66 -11.51
C LEU A 20 -10.75 -0.16 -11.18
N LEU A 21 -9.61 0.33 -10.70
CA LEU A 21 -9.41 1.75 -10.38
C LEU A 21 -9.45 2.64 -11.62
N ILE A 22 -8.93 2.17 -12.76
CA ILE A 22 -9.06 2.87 -14.04
C ILE A 22 -10.53 3.04 -14.40
N ASN A 23 -11.33 1.97 -14.30
CA ASN A 23 -12.76 2.06 -14.61
C ASN A 23 -13.47 3.03 -13.66
N VAL A 24 -13.19 2.97 -12.36
CA VAL A 24 -13.80 3.90 -11.37
C VAL A 24 -13.39 5.35 -11.64
N LEU A 25 -12.12 5.60 -11.92
CA LEU A 25 -11.60 6.95 -12.19
C LEU A 25 -12.09 7.49 -13.53
N ALA A 26 -12.15 6.66 -14.57
CA ALA A 26 -12.66 7.03 -15.89
C ALA A 26 -14.17 7.33 -15.84
N ILE A 27 -14.96 6.50 -15.14
CA ILE A 27 -16.41 6.71 -14.98
C ILE A 27 -16.67 7.97 -14.14
N LYS A 28 -15.94 8.17 -13.03
CA LYS A 28 -16.16 9.34 -12.16
C LYS A 28 -15.63 10.64 -12.76
N SER A 29 -14.58 10.60 -13.58
CA SER A 29 -14.11 11.79 -14.30
C SER A 29 -15.05 12.19 -15.43
N THR A 30 -15.68 11.22 -16.12
CA THR A 30 -16.67 11.48 -17.18
C THR A 30 -18.05 11.86 -16.66
N TYR A 31 -18.44 11.40 -15.45
CA TYR A 31 -19.72 11.79 -14.82
C TYR A 31 -19.75 13.25 -14.33
N SER A 32 -18.61 13.94 -14.32
CA SER A 32 -18.54 15.39 -14.14
C SER A 32 -18.99 16.10 -15.44
N GLN A 33 -20.28 16.00 -15.73
CA GLN A 33 -21.08 16.67 -16.78
C GLN A 33 -20.35 17.29 -17.98
N GLN A 34 -20.69 16.74 -19.16
CA GLN A 34 -20.64 17.36 -20.48
C GLN A 34 -19.25 17.80 -20.97
N ASN A 35 -18.52 16.90 -21.64
CA ASN A 35 -17.95 17.15 -22.97
C ASN A 35 -17.16 15.94 -23.48
N CYS A 36 -17.30 15.65 -24.78
CA CYS A 36 -16.45 14.68 -25.46
C CYS A 36 -15.00 15.13 -25.34
N GLN A 37 -14.19 14.42 -24.57
CA GLN A 37 -12.76 14.67 -24.54
C GLN A 37 -12.05 13.33 -24.59
N ASN A 38 -11.10 13.21 -25.52
CA ASN A 38 -10.17 12.08 -25.55
C ASN A 38 -9.32 12.14 -24.29
N VAL A 39 -9.50 11.15 -23.41
CA VAL A 39 -8.77 11.05 -22.13
C VAL A 39 -7.46 10.31 -22.38
N GLN A 40 -6.33 10.97 -22.10
CA GLN A 40 -5.04 10.31 -22.10
C GLN A 40 -4.79 9.68 -20.74
N THR A 41 -4.72 8.34 -20.70
CA THR A 41 -4.43 7.58 -19.48
C THR A 41 -3.04 6.98 -19.56
N SER A 42 -2.19 7.28 -18.57
CA SER A 42 -0.88 6.66 -18.39
C SER A 42 -0.84 5.89 -17.08
N ILE A 43 -0.46 4.61 -17.16
CA ILE A 43 -0.34 3.70 -16.02
C ILE A 43 1.09 3.24 -15.93
N GLN A 44 1.66 3.32 -14.74
CA GLN A 44 2.99 2.85 -14.43
C GLN A 44 2.96 1.94 -13.21
N ILE A 45 3.52 0.74 -13.37
CA ILE A 45 3.76 -0.18 -12.26
C ILE A 45 5.26 -0.17 -11.95
N ILE A 46 5.61 0.16 -10.71
CA ILE A 46 6.98 0.34 -10.23
C ILE A 46 7.19 -0.61 -9.05
N ASP A 47 8.30 -1.35 -9.05
CA ASP A 47 8.73 -2.12 -7.86
C ASP A 47 9.99 -1.54 -7.24
N GLU A 48 10.48 -2.22 -6.20
CA GLU A 48 11.70 -1.87 -5.46
C GLU A 48 13.03 -1.98 -6.23
N THR A 49 13.05 -2.47 -7.48
CA THR A 49 14.26 -2.46 -8.32
C THR A 49 14.38 -1.22 -9.20
N GLY A 50 13.31 -0.43 -9.32
CA GLY A 50 13.26 0.75 -10.18
C GLY A 50 12.99 0.33 -11.62
N GLY A 51 12.92 -0.97 -11.86
CA GLY A 51 12.35 -1.56 -13.05
C GLY A 51 10.91 -1.08 -13.20
N ARG A 52 10.66 -0.34 -14.28
CA ARG A 52 9.30 -0.06 -14.73
C ARG A 52 8.74 -1.35 -15.31
N TRP A 53 7.77 -1.96 -14.65
CA TRP A 53 7.29 -3.30 -15.02
C TRP A 53 6.37 -3.27 -16.22
N ILE A 54 5.46 -2.32 -16.23
CA ILE A 54 4.47 -2.12 -17.28
C ILE A 54 4.22 -0.62 -17.37
N SER A 55 4.42 -0.07 -18.56
CA SER A 55 3.97 1.28 -18.92
C SER A 55 2.94 1.12 -20.02
N ALA A 56 1.69 1.41 -19.70
CA ALA A 56 0.61 1.44 -20.68
C ALA A 56 0.13 2.87 -20.83
N THR A 57 0.09 3.35 -22.06
CA THR A 57 -0.62 4.57 -22.41
C THR A 57 -1.80 4.15 -23.27
N SER A 58 -3.01 4.45 -22.81
CA SER A 58 -4.22 4.23 -23.58
C SER A 58 -4.87 5.57 -23.86
N LEU A 59 -5.20 5.77 -25.13
CA LEU A 59 -6.16 6.79 -25.56
C LEU A 59 -7.51 6.08 -25.57
N TYR A 60 -8.39 6.48 -24.65
CA TYR A 60 -9.76 5.98 -24.69
C TYR A 60 -10.52 6.81 -25.74
N ASP A 61 -10.70 6.23 -26.91
CA ASP A 61 -11.48 6.79 -28.01
C ASP A 61 -12.92 6.29 -27.86
N GLY A 62 -13.66 6.89 -26.93
CA GLY A 62 -15.09 6.61 -26.79
C GLY A 62 -15.78 7.12 -28.05
N MET A 63 -16.27 6.20 -28.90
CA MET A 63 -16.85 6.47 -30.22
C MET A 63 -17.99 7.52 -30.22
N ALA A 64 -17.60 8.79 -30.20
CA ALA A 64 -18.40 9.91 -30.64
C ALA A 64 -17.44 10.83 -31.41
N GLN A 65 -17.67 10.98 -32.72
CA GLN A 65 -16.93 11.94 -33.53
C GLN A 65 -17.20 13.35 -32.99
N CYS A 66 -16.26 13.89 -32.21
CA CYS A 66 -16.41 15.22 -31.63
C CYS A 66 -15.36 16.16 -32.26
N HIS A 67 -15.83 17.15 -33.00
CA HIS A 67 -15.05 18.18 -33.69
C HIS A 67 -14.67 19.35 -32.76
N GLY A 68 -14.08 19.04 -31.60
CA GLY A 68 -13.56 20.05 -30.67
C GLY A 68 -12.04 20.21 -30.80
N ASP A 69 -11.55 21.45 -30.78
CA ASP A 69 -10.12 21.78 -30.83
C ASP A 69 -9.32 20.99 -29.77
N LEU A 70 -8.30 20.25 -30.23
CA LEU A 70 -7.39 19.35 -29.49
C LEU A 70 -6.56 19.99 -28.36
N LYS A 71 -6.82 21.24 -27.96
CA LYS A 71 -5.83 22.04 -27.22
C LYS A 71 -5.62 21.66 -25.75
N SER A 72 -6.47 20.83 -25.12
CA SER A 72 -6.14 20.28 -23.79
C SER A 72 -6.95 19.04 -23.44
N SER A 73 -6.46 17.86 -23.80
CA SER A 73 -7.01 16.58 -23.34
C SER A 73 -6.86 16.41 -21.82
N PRO A 74 -7.87 15.82 -21.13
CA PRO A 74 -7.73 15.33 -19.78
C PRO A 74 -6.55 14.37 -19.63
N GLU A 75 -5.83 14.49 -18.52
CA GLU A 75 -4.66 13.70 -18.22
C GLU A 75 -4.90 12.88 -16.94
N VAL A 76 -4.81 11.55 -17.06
CA VAL A 76 -4.89 10.64 -15.91
C VAL A 76 -3.56 9.89 -15.79
N LYS A 77 -2.87 10.08 -14.67
CA LYS A 77 -1.59 9.42 -14.34
C LYS A 77 -1.74 8.56 -13.09
N LEU A 78 -1.59 7.25 -13.25
CA LEU A 78 -1.71 6.29 -12.16
C LEU A 78 -0.36 5.58 -11.94
N PHE A 79 0.10 5.59 -10.70
CA PHE A 79 1.30 4.90 -10.27
C PHE A 79 0.93 3.83 -9.24
N PHE A 80 1.35 2.60 -9.48
CA PHE A 80 1.22 1.50 -8.54
C PHE A 80 2.62 1.14 -8.08
N VAL A 81 2.89 1.33 -6.79
CA VAL A 81 4.20 1.08 -6.20
C VAL A 81 4.10 -0.05 -5.20
N TYR A 82 4.96 -1.05 -5.35
CA TYR A 82 5.11 -2.13 -4.39
C TYR A 82 6.44 -1.99 -3.66
N ARG A 83 6.41 -2.12 -2.32
CA ARG A 83 7.59 -2.09 -1.44
C ARG A 83 7.57 -3.29 -0.51
N ARG A 84 8.59 -4.14 -0.60
CA ARG A 84 8.84 -5.20 0.37
C ARG A 84 9.20 -4.69 1.75
N LEU A 85 8.97 -5.54 2.74
CA LEU A 85 9.39 -5.35 4.11
C LEU A 85 10.91 -5.33 4.23
N VAL A 86 11.59 -6.22 3.49
CA VAL A 86 13.05 -6.43 3.57
C VAL A 86 13.67 -6.28 2.19
N THR A 87 14.79 -5.56 2.09
CA THR A 87 15.56 -5.38 0.86
C THR A 87 17.04 -5.63 1.11
N SER A 88 17.73 -6.14 0.09
CA SER A 88 19.20 -6.20 0.02
C SER A 88 19.81 -5.11 -0.86
N VAL A 89 18.96 -4.28 -1.49
CA VAL A 89 19.37 -3.23 -2.43
C VAL A 89 19.32 -1.86 -1.75
N SER A 90 20.45 -1.15 -1.79
CA SER A 90 20.58 0.24 -1.31
C SER A 90 21.06 1.13 -2.47
N PRO A 91 20.48 2.33 -2.68
CA PRO A 91 19.43 2.98 -1.90
C PRO A 91 17.99 2.58 -2.31
N PRO A 92 17.00 2.71 -1.42
CA PRO A 92 15.59 2.54 -1.77
C PRO A 92 15.18 3.58 -2.82
N ILE A 93 14.40 3.17 -3.81
CA ILE A 93 14.03 4.07 -4.91
C ILE A 93 13.22 5.24 -4.39
N GLU A 94 13.66 6.44 -4.77
CA GLU A 94 12.87 7.67 -4.76
C GLU A 94 11.84 7.62 -5.90
N GLY A 95 10.79 6.81 -5.71
CA GLY A 95 9.62 6.82 -6.59
C GLY A 95 8.88 8.17 -6.52
N PRO A 96 7.86 8.38 -7.37
CA PRO A 96 7.07 9.60 -7.42
C PRO A 96 6.09 9.69 -6.22
N PHE A 97 6.58 9.53 -5.00
CA PHE A 97 5.78 9.50 -3.77
C PHE A 97 5.26 10.87 -3.36
N ASN A 98 5.85 11.93 -3.92
CA ASN A 98 5.43 13.29 -3.67
C ASN A 98 4.75 13.78 -4.94
N LEU A 99 3.43 13.72 -4.96
CA LEU A 99 2.65 14.47 -5.93
C LEU A 99 2.86 15.95 -5.59
N GLU A 100 3.44 16.71 -6.52
CA GLU A 100 3.63 18.15 -6.35
C GLU A 100 2.30 18.82 -5.99
N ARG A 101 2.28 19.53 -4.87
CA ARG A 101 1.13 20.34 -4.47
C ARG A 101 1.15 21.64 -5.29
N THR A 102 0.56 21.62 -6.48
CA THR A 102 0.28 22.85 -7.22
C THR A 102 -0.83 23.64 -6.53
N GLN A 103 -0.48 24.70 -5.80
CA GLN A 103 -1.47 25.59 -5.17
C GLN A 103 -2.33 26.26 -6.26
N SER A 104 -3.48 25.65 -6.55
CA SER A 104 -4.59 26.31 -7.24
C SER A 104 -5.86 26.05 -6.45
N ASN A 105 -6.78 27.03 -6.45
CA ASN A 105 -8.04 26.95 -5.72
C ASN A 105 -8.95 25.79 -6.19
N ASP A 106 -8.70 25.26 -7.39
CA ASP A 106 -9.46 24.17 -8.00
C ASP A 106 -8.79 22.79 -7.83
N THR A 107 -7.70 22.71 -7.04
CA THR A 107 -7.02 21.44 -6.78
C THR A 107 -7.51 20.80 -5.49
N ARG A 108 -7.81 19.51 -5.56
CA ARG A 108 -8.18 18.67 -4.43
C ARG A 108 -7.10 17.61 -4.17
N TYR A 109 -6.92 17.28 -2.89
CA TYR A 109 -5.85 16.41 -2.39
C TYR A 109 -6.39 15.31 -1.47
N LEU A 110 -5.91 14.09 -1.67
CA LEU A 110 -5.95 13.00 -0.71
C LEU A 110 -4.51 12.66 -0.33
N ASP A 111 -4.22 12.67 0.96
CA ASP A 111 -2.93 12.25 1.50
C ASP A 111 -3.14 11.13 2.52
N SER A 112 -2.64 9.94 2.20
CA SER A 112 -2.68 8.79 3.10
C SER A 112 -1.49 7.87 2.86
N PRO A 113 -1.15 6.97 3.81
CA PRO A 113 -0.09 5.99 3.62
C PRO A 113 -0.30 5.02 2.45
N TRP A 114 -1.55 4.75 2.07
CA TRP A 114 -1.88 3.77 1.00
C TRP A 114 -2.12 4.42 -0.36
N VAL A 115 -2.67 5.63 -0.38
CA VAL A 115 -3.06 6.36 -1.59
C VAL A 115 -2.75 7.85 -1.44
N LYS A 116 -2.07 8.40 -2.44
CA LYS A 116 -1.98 9.85 -2.66
C LYS A 116 -2.70 10.20 -3.94
N LEU A 117 -3.59 11.18 -3.91
CA LEU A 117 -4.38 11.56 -5.08
C LEU A 117 -4.45 13.09 -5.19
N THR A 118 -4.24 13.59 -6.40
CA THR A 118 -4.44 15.00 -6.76
C THR A 118 -5.40 15.09 -7.93
N PHE A 119 -6.33 16.03 -7.85
CA PHE A 119 -7.32 16.29 -8.87
C PHE A 119 -7.39 17.80 -9.11
N SER A 120 -7.10 18.25 -10.32
CA SER A 120 -7.28 19.65 -10.74
C SER A 120 -8.21 19.71 -11.94
N ARG A 121 -9.06 20.73 -12.00
CA ARG A 121 -9.96 21.00 -13.15
C ARG A 121 -9.47 22.10 -14.07
N SER A 122 -8.56 22.96 -13.60
CA SER A 122 -8.16 24.19 -14.30
C SER A 122 -6.64 24.28 -14.41
N PRO A 123 -6.09 24.60 -15.61
CA PRO A 123 -6.79 24.93 -16.85
C PRO A 123 -7.32 23.69 -17.61
N ARG A 124 -7.03 22.47 -17.13
CA ARG A 124 -7.49 21.21 -17.70
C ARG A 124 -7.67 20.16 -16.62
N LEU A 125 -8.49 19.14 -16.89
CA LEU A 125 -8.68 18.02 -15.96
C LEU A 125 -7.38 17.19 -15.85
N VAL A 126 -6.79 17.16 -14.66
CA VAL A 126 -5.60 16.37 -14.34
C VAL A 126 -5.89 15.54 -13.09
N VAL A 127 -5.78 14.22 -13.22
CA VAL A 127 -5.82 13.28 -12.10
C VAL A 127 -4.46 12.62 -11.98
N ARG A 128 -3.85 12.70 -10.80
CA ARG A 128 -2.64 11.92 -10.49
C ARG A 128 -2.89 11.12 -9.23
N ALA A 129 -2.64 9.81 -9.28
CA ALA A 129 -2.78 8.94 -8.14
C ALA A 129 -1.56 8.04 -7.98
N VAL A 130 -1.12 7.86 -6.73
CA VAL A 130 -0.08 6.91 -6.33
C VAL A 130 -0.69 5.94 -5.33
N PHE A 131 -0.75 4.67 -5.71
CA PHE A 131 -1.18 3.57 -4.86
C PHE A 131 0.07 2.86 -4.34
N LEU A 132 0.26 2.85 -3.01
CA LEU A 132 1.49 2.37 -2.39
C LEU A 132 1.27 1.08 -1.59
N TRP A 133 1.42 -0.07 -2.22
CA TRP A 133 1.47 -1.33 -1.50
C TRP A 133 2.78 -1.47 -0.74
N ASN A 134 2.76 -1.15 0.55
CA ASN A 134 3.92 -1.24 1.43
C ASN A 134 3.68 -2.32 2.50
N GLU A 135 4.50 -3.38 2.48
CA GLU A 135 4.36 -4.50 3.43
C GLU A 135 4.56 -4.04 4.88
N GLN A 136 5.47 -3.08 5.11
CA GLN A 136 5.72 -2.54 6.44
C GLN A 136 4.52 -1.72 6.94
N GLN A 137 3.87 -0.93 6.07
CA GLN A 137 2.64 -0.20 6.42
C GLN A 137 1.53 -1.17 6.78
N PHE A 138 1.36 -2.23 5.97
CA PHE A 138 0.36 -3.24 6.23
C PHE A 138 0.56 -3.88 7.61
N LEU A 139 1.79 -4.29 7.95
CA LEU A 139 2.09 -4.87 9.25
C LEU A 139 1.92 -3.87 10.41
N LEU A 140 2.26 -2.60 10.18
CA LEU A 140 2.02 -1.52 11.14
C LEU A 140 0.51 -1.38 11.43
N ASP A 141 -0.31 -1.40 10.39
CA ASP A 141 -1.77 -1.34 10.51
C ASP A 141 -2.31 -2.53 11.32
N GLN A 142 -1.82 -3.75 11.06
CA GLN A 142 -2.20 -4.92 11.85
C GLN A 142 -1.78 -4.78 13.33
N SER A 143 -0.60 -4.20 13.57
CA SER A 143 -0.12 -3.96 14.93
C SER A 143 -1.01 -2.96 15.69
N LEU A 144 -1.40 -1.86 15.05
CA LEU A 144 -2.28 -0.83 15.59
C LEU A 144 -3.68 -1.39 15.90
N MET A 145 -4.27 -2.14 14.95
CA MET A 145 -5.56 -2.82 15.15
C MET A 145 -5.52 -3.91 16.24
N SER A 146 -4.32 -4.41 16.57
CA SER A 146 -4.10 -5.36 17.66
C SER A 146 -3.81 -4.67 19.00
N GLY A 147 -3.88 -3.34 19.06
CA GLY A 147 -3.66 -2.54 20.27
C GLY A 147 -2.18 -2.31 20.61
N ILE A 148 -1.25 -2.66 19.72
CA ILE A 148 0.16 -2.33 19.90
C ILE A 148 0.33 -0.84 19.60
N ARG A 149 0.81 -0.07 20.57
CA ARG A 149 1.06 1.36 20.40
C ARG A 149 2.23 1.54 19.44
N ALA A 150 1.99 2.22 18.32
CA ALA A 150 3.01 2.62 17.37
C ALA A 150 2.83 4.10 17.03
N SER A 151 3.94 4.81 16.83
CA SER A 151 3.88 6.18 16.31
C SER A 151 3.78 6.12 14.78
N PRO A 152 2.82 6.80 14.13
CA PRO A 152 2.69 6.84 12.67
C PRO A 152 3.84 7.56 11.95
N THR A 153 4.83 8.09 12.68
CA THR A 153 5.75 9.14 12.20
C THR A 153 7.00 8.64 11.47
N ASN A 154 7.26 7.34 11.38
CA ASN A 154 8.46 6.85 10.72
C ASN A 154 8.23 6.69 9.21
N PRO A 155 9.09 7.24 8.34
CA PRO A 155 9.04 6.89 6.93
C PRO A 155 9.26 5.37 6.82
N LEU A 156 8.28 4.69 6.21
CA LEU A 156 8.30 3.23 6.06
C LEU A 156 9.23 2.84 4.91
N VAL A 157 10.51 2.85 5.27
CA VAL A 157 11.63 2.42 4.43
C VAL A 157 11.83 0.92 4.66
N PRO A 158 12.00 0.13 3.58
CA PRO A 158 12.32 -1.28 3.70
C PRO A 158 13.49 -1.52 4.66
N ILE A 159 13.38 -2.55 5.48
CA ILE A 159 14.40 -2.95 6.45
C ILE A 159 15.56 -3.61 5.70
N ASP A 160 16.78 -3.27 6.07
CA ASP A 160 17.96 -3.96 5.54
C ASP A 160 17.96 -5.43 5.97
N GLN A 161 18.35 -6.33 5.06
CA GLN A 161 18.38 -7.77 5.32
C GLN A 161 19.16 -8.14 6.59
N ALA A 162 20.33 -7.53 6.83
CA ALA A 162 21.14 -7.84 8.01
C ALA A 162 20.47 -7.37 9.30
N ILE A 163 19.79 -6.22 9.27
CA ILE A 163 19.01 -5.72 10.41
C ILE A 163 17.83 -6.66 10.70
N PHE A 164 17.14 -7.13 9.66
CA PHE A 164 16.04 -8.06 9.82
C PHE A 164 16.49 -9.40 10.43
N GLU A 165 17.64 -9.93 10.00
CA GLU A 165 18.26 -11.13 10.58
C GLU A 165 18.60 -10.92 12.06
N GLN A 166 19.18 -9.77 12.41
CA GLN A 166 19.45 -9.42 13.80
C GLN A 166 18.17 -9.35 14.65
N PHE A 167 17.06 -8.87 14.10
CA PHE A 167 15.77 -8.90 14.79
C PHE A 167 15.30 -10.33 15.06
N VAL A 168 15.43 -11.23 14.08
CA VAL A 168 15.06 -12.65 14.22
C VAL A 168 15.89 -13.32 15.32
N GLU A 169 17.21 -13.10 15.34
CA GLU A 169 18.10 -13.63 16.38
C GLU A 169 17.72 -13.11 17.76
N ASN A 170 17.58 -11.79 17.91
CA ASN A 170 17.20 -11.17 19.18
C ASN A 170 15.87 -11.71 19.74
N TYR A 171 14.88 -11.93 18.87
CA TYR A 171 13.60 -12.51 19.27
C TYR A 171 13.74 -13.99 19.66
N THR A 172 14.51 -14.75 18.88
CA THR A 172 14.76 -16.17 19.14
C THR A 172 15.40 -16.36 20.51
N ASP A 173 16.46 -15.61 20.82
CA ASP A 173 17.18 -15.70 22.09
C ASP A 173 16.32 -15.24 23.27
N SER A 174 15.55 -14.16 23.08
CA SER A 174 14.76 -13.57 24.16
C SER A 174 13.47 -14.35 24.47
N VAL A 175 12.86 -15.00 23.46
CA VAL A 175 11.50 -15.57 23.57
C VAL A 175 11.45 -17.06 23.29
N LEU A 176 12.18 -17.55 22.29
CA LEU A 176 12.06 -18.94 21.84
C LEU A 176 13.03 -19.88 22.56
N ALA A 177 14.25 -19.41 22.87
CA ALA A 177 15.29 -20.20 23.52
C ALA A 177 15.04 -20.44 25.02
N VAL A 178 14.17 -19.64 25.65
CA VAL A 178 13.85 -19.75 27.07
C VAL A 178 12.77 -20.81 27.34
N ARG A 179 12.97 -21.62 28.40
CA ARG A 179 12.13 -22.79 28.67
C ARG A 179 10.86 -22.49 29.48
N SER A 180 10.91 -21.56 30.44
CA SER A 180 9.76 -21.30 31.33
C SER A 180 8.78 -20.28 30.74
N PRO A 181 7.46 -20.42 30.99
CA PRO A 181 6.44 -19.45 30.55
C PRO A 181 6.66 -18.03 31.09
N GLU A 182 7.17 -17.90 32.31
CA GLU A 182 7.46 -16.61 32.95
C GLU A 182 8.63 -15.91 32.25
N ALA A 183 9.70 -16.66 31.93
CA ALA A 183 10.83 -16.14 31.18
C ALA A 183 10.41 -15.74 29.76
N LYS A 184 9.53 -16.51 29.11
CA LYS A 184 8.95 -16.15 27.79
C LYS A 184 8.20 -14.83 27.86
N SER A 185 7.35 -14.67 28.88
CA SER A 185 6.55 -13.45 29.07
C SER A 185 7.43 -12.23 29.35
N ALA A 186 8.46 -12.38 30.20
CA ALA A 186 9.45 -11.34 30.46
C ALA A 186 10.27 -11.00 29.20
N GLY A 187 10.67 -12.03 28.44
CA GLY A 187 11.36 -11.90 27.15
C GLY A 187 10.54 -11.12 26.13
N GLN A 188 9.24 -11.42 26.01
CA GLN A 188 8.31 -10.70 25.14
C GLN A 188 8.17 -9.23 25.56
N ALA A 189 8.02 -8.95 26.85
CA ALA A 189 7.95 -7.58 27.35
C ALA A 189 9.24 -6.80 27.05
N SER A 190 10.40 -7.43 27.21
CA SER A 190 11.71 -6.83 26.91
C SER A 190 11.91 -6.57 25.41
N ILE A 191 11.64 -7.57 24.56
CA ILE A 191 11.88 -7.46 23.11
C ILE A 191 10.90 -6.50 22.44
N SER A 192 9.66 -6.35 22.96
CA SER A 192 8.66 -5.40 22.44
C SER A 192 9.11 -3.95 22.46
N LYS A 193 10.08 -3.60 23.32
CA LYS A 193 10.66 -2.25 23.41
C LYS A 193 11.83 -2.02 22.44
N ARG A 194 12.37 -3.10 21.87
CA ARG A 194 13.56 -3.08 21.00
C ARG A 194 13.23 -3.28 19.53
N LEU A 195 12.17 -4.05 19.25
CA LEU A 195 11.72 -4.28 17.88
C LEU A 195 10.72 -3.21 17.43
N PRO A 196 10.71 -2.86 16.13
CA PRO A 196 9.60 -2.12 15.55
C PRO A 196 8.26 -2.84 15.81
N PRO A 197 7.17 -2.12 16.13
CA PRO A 197 5.86 -2.69 16.44
C PRO A 197 5.35 -3.69 15.40
N GLU A 198 5.53 -3.37 14.13
CA GLU A 198 5.13 -4.17 12.98
C GLU A 198 5.91 -5.50 12.88
N ILE A 199 7.20 -5.47 13.21
CA ILE A 199 8.06 -6.66 13.24
C ILE A 199 7.73 -7.53 14.45
N PHE A 200 7.53 -6.90 15.61
CA PHE A 200 7.10 -7.61 16.81
C PHE A 200 5.74 -8.30 16.62
N TRP A 201 4.79 -7.62 15.96
CA TRP A 201 3.51 -8.21 15.61
C TRP A 201 3.68 -9.42 14.68
N LEU A 202 4.49 -9.29 13.61
CA LEU A 202 4.78 -10.40 12.70
C LEU A 202 5.36 -11.61 13.44
N PHE A 203 6.36 -11.40 14.31
CA PHE A 203 7.03 -12.48 15.03
C PHE A 203 6.13 -13.16 16.05
N ARG A 204 5.22 -12.42 16.70
CA ARG A 204 4.23 -13.00 17.61
C ARG A 204 3.20 -13.89 16.92
N ASN A 205 2.88 -13.57 15.66
CA ASN A 205 1.88 -14.30 14.88
C ASN A 205 2.50 -15.38 13.98
N ALA A 206 3.82 -15.35 13.76
CA ALA A 206 4.53 -16.42 13.07
C ALA A 206 4.55 -17.71 13.92
N ARG A 207 4.58 -18.86 13.24
CA ARG A 207 4.65 -20.16 13.91
C ARG A 207 5.95 -20.27 14.71
N GLN A 208 5.82 -20.53 16.01
CA GLN A 208 6.96 -20.70 16.92
C GLN A 208 7.32 -22.18 17.02
N SER A 209 7.94 -22.70 15.96
CA SER A 209 8.37 -24.09 15.86
C SER A 209 9.81 -24.25 16.36
N SER A 210 10.11 -25.37 17.02
CA SER A 210 11.48 -25.80 17.31
C SER A 210 12.07 -26.72 16.23
N LEU A 211 11.26 -27.12 15.24
CA LEU A 211 11.64 -28.08 14.19
C LEU A 211 12.28 -27.42 12.96
N SER A 212 12.16 -26.10 12.85
CA SER A 212 12.59 -25.29 11.71
C SER A 212 13.20 -24.00 12.23
N ALA A 213 14.10 -23.41 11.44
CA ALA A 213 14.64 -22.10 11.76
C ALA A 213 13.51 -21.07 11.78
N PHE A 214 13.43 -20.25 12.83
CA PHE A 214 12.33 -19.29 13.02
C PHE A 214 12.19 -18.31 11.84
N GLN A 215 13.29 -17.95 11.18
CA GLN A 215 13.28 -17.13 9.97
C GLN A 215 12.41 -17.71 8.84
N VAL A 216 12.38 -19.04 8.69
CA VAL A 216 11.56 -19.73 7.68
C VAL A 216 10.08 -19.55 8.01
N GLU A 217 9.72 -19.68 9.29
CA GLU A 217 8.34 -19.50 9.77
C GLU A 217 7.87 -18.05 9.64
N VAL A 218 8.73 -17.08 9.97
CA VAL A 218 8.46 -15.66 9.76
C VAL A 218 8.23 -15.34 8.29
N THR A 219 9.08 -15.89 7.41
CA THR A 219 8.93 -15.71 5.95
C THR A 219 7.63 -16.33 5.47
N SER A 220 7.27 -17.53 5.94
CA SER A 220 6.01 -18.19 5.61
C SER A 220 4.79 -17.36 6.06
N ALA A 221 4.83 -16.87 7.31
CA ALA A 221 3.80 -16.02 7.90
C ALA A 221 3.61 -14.74 7.08
N LEU A 222 4.69 -14.03 6.73
CA LEU A 222 4.64 -12.84 5.89
C LEU A 222 3.96 -13.14 4.54
N ASN A 223 4.34 -14.21 3.85
CA ASN A 223 3.72 -14.57 2.57
C ASN A 223 2.21 -14.88 2.70
N SER A 224 1.83 -15.55 3.80
CA SER A 224 0.42 -15.85 4.08
C SER A 224 -0.38 -14.57 4.33
N ILE A 225 0.17 -13.66 5.15
CA ILE A 225 -0.40 -12.34 5.43
C ILE A 225 -0.66 -11.59 4.13
N LEU A 226 0.36 -11.46 3.28
CA LEU A 226 0.27 -10.65 2.06
C LEU A 226 -0.74 -11.20 1.06
N THR A 227 -0.90 -12.52 1.03
CA THR A 227 -1.92 -13.17 0.20
C THR A 227 -3.33 -12.84 0.71
N GLN A 228 -3.55 -12.93 2.03
CA GLN A 228 -4.83 -12.61 2.66
C GLN A 228 -5.16 -11.11 2.60
N ALA A 229 -4.13 -10.26 2.69
CA ALA A 229 -4.23 -8.81 2.69
C ALA A 229 -4.77 -8.23 1.38
N ALA A 230 -4.63 -8.96 0.26
CA ALA A 230 -4.84 -8.38 -1.06
C ALA A 230 -6.24 -7.82 -1.30
N ILE A 231 -7.26 -8.56 -0.86
CA ILE A 231 -8.65 -8.12 -1.00
C ILE A 231 -8.91 -6.92 -0.09
N GLY A 232 -8.50 -7.01 1.19
CA GLY A 232 -8.69 -5.91 2.14
C GLY A 232 -7.99 -4.63 1.72
N TYR A 233 -6.77 -4.72 1.20
CA TYR A 233 -6.01 -3.59 0.66
C TYR A 233 -6.70 -2.96 -0.55
N THR A 234 -7.26 -3.80 -1.43
CA THR A 234 -8.03 -3.33 -2.59
C THR A 234 -9.27 -2.57 -2.16
N ASP A 235 -10.04 -3.13 -1.24
CA ASP A 235 -11.26 -2.51 -0.75
C ASP A 235 -10.95 -1.19 0.00
N LEU A 236 -9.85 -1.14 0.76
CA LEU A 236 -9.40 0.06 1.46
C LEU A 236 -9.06 1.19 0.47
N THR A 237 -8.22 0.90 -0.53
CA THR A 237 -7.82 1.92 -1.52
C THR A 237 -9.01 2.39 -2.38
N LYS A 238 -9.96 1.49 -2.68
CA LYS A 238 -11.22 1.85 -3.34
C LYS A 238 -12.06 2.79 -2.46
N ALA A 239 -12.23 2.48 -1.18
CA ALA A 239 -12.98 3.33 -0.26
C ALA A 239 -12.38 4.74 -0.14
N LEU A 240 -11.05 4.85 -0.11
CA LEU A 240 -10.33 6.12 -0.12
C LEU A 240 -10.59 6.95 -1.39
N VAL A 241 -10.51 6.30 -2.56
CA VAL A 241 -10.81 6.94 -3.84
C VAL A 241 -12.27 7.36 -3.90
N ASP A 242 -13.19 6.51 -3.43
CA ASP A 242 -14.62 6.82 -3.40
C ASP A 242 -14.89 8.04 -2.51
N GLN A 243 -14.34 8.06 -1.29
CA GLN A 243 -14.44 9.18 -0.36
C GLN A 243 -13.87 10.48 -0.95
N PHE A 244 -12.76 10.39 -1.69
CA PHE A 244 -12.19 11.55 -2.35
C PHE A 244 -13.15 12.18 -3.35
N PHE A 245 -13.82 11.39 -4.19
CA PHE A 245 -14.75 11.95 -5.19
C PHE A 245 -16.11 12.36 -4.63
N THR A 246 -16.55 11.80 -3.50
CA THR A 246 -17.85 12.13 -2.88
C THR A 246 -17.77 13.28 -1.87
N SER A 247 -16.61 13.46 -1.21
CA SER A 247 -16.42 14.54 -0.23
C SER A 247 -16.42 15.91 -0.91
N ALA A 248 -16.90 16.93 -0.19
CA ALA A 248 -16.79 18.34 -0.59
C ALA A 248 -15.45 18.96 -0.16
N GLN A 249 -14.64 18.28 0.65
CA GLN A 249 -13.38 18.79 1.17
C GLN A 249 -12.32 18.89 0.05
N THR A 250 -11.56 19.98 0.06
CA THR A 250 -10.43 20.20 -0.85
C THR A 250 -9.20 19.42 -0.42
N GLU A 251 -9.00 19.18 0.87
CA GLU A 251 -7.92 18.37 1.41
C GLU A 251 -8.48 17.30 2.36
N ILE A 252 -8.12 16.05 2.11
CA ILE A 252 -8.47 14.89 2.93
C ILE A 252 -7.17 14.22 3.35
N ARG A 253 -6.99 14.00 4.65
CA ARG A 253 -5.78 13.38 5.19
C ARG A 253 -6.14 12.25 6.15
N TYR A 254 -5.43 11.14 6.01
CA TYR A 254 -5.47 9.99 6.91
C TYR A 254 -4.05 9.64 7.32
N GLU A 255 -3.80 9.43 8.61
CA GLU A 255 -2.46 9.13 9.12
C GLU A 255 -2.31 7.66 9.48
N SER A 256 -3.41 7.00 9.85
CA SER A 256 -3.42 5.59 10.26
C SER A 256 -4.71 4.89 9.84
N VAL A 257 -4.68 3.56 9.82
CA VAL A 257 -5.85 2.75 9.42
C VAL A 257 -7.05 3.02 10.33
N LEU A 258 -6.79 3.45 11.56
CA LEU A 258 -7.83 3.76 12.55
C LEU A 258 -8.67 4.98 12.20
N ASP A 259 -8.14 5.88 11.36
CA ASP A 259 -8.85 7.07 10.87
C ASP A 259 -9.93 6.72 9.83
N LEU A 260 -9.89 5.50 9.28
CA LEU A 260 -10.75 5.05 8.18
C LEU A 260 -12.08 4.44 8.65
N LYS A 261 -12.32 4.38 9.96
CA LYS A 261 -13.48 3.70 10.57
C LYS A 261 -14.84 4.14 10.02
N ASP A 262 -14.94 5.40 9.56
CA ASP A 262 -16.19 5.99 9.08
C ASP A 262 -16.45 5.72 7.58
N ILE A 263 -15.43 5.24 6.85
CA ILE A 263 -15.51 5.01 5.39
C ILE A 263 -15.19 3.56 4.99
N PHE A 264 -14.67 2.76 5.91
CA PHE A 264 -14.18 1.42 5.63
C PHE A 264 -14.29 0.49 6.85
N THR A 265 -14.72 -0.75 6.63
CA THR A 265 -14.81 -1.77 7.69
C THR A 265 -13.46 -2.44 7.93
N LEU A 266 -12.79 -2.08 9.03
CA LEU A 266 -11.46 -2.59 9.38
C LEU A 266 -11.36 -4.11 9.46
N ASP A 267 -12.44 -4.82 9.80
CA ASP A 267 -12.46 -6.29 9.86
C ASP A 267 -12.17 -6.95 8.51
N ARG A 268 -12.47 -6.27 7.38
CA ARG A 268 -12.13 -6.78 6.04
C ARG A 268 -10.65 -6.67 5.71
N TYR A 269 -9.93 -5.82 6.42
CA TYR A 269 -8.50 -5.58 6.27
C TYR A 269 -7.66 -6.32 7.31
N ARG A 270 -8.28 -6.71 8.43
CA ARG A 270 -7.62 -7.42 9.52
C ARG A 270 -7.32 -8.88 9.15
N VAL A 271 -6.10 -9.31 9.44
CA VAL A 271 -5.70 -10.72 9.36
C VAL A 271 -5.87 -11.35 10.73
N ASN A 272 -6.86 -12.21 10.86
CA ASN A 272 -7.25 -12.79 12.16
C ASN A 272 -6.43 -14.02 12.55
N ARG A 273 -5.88 -14.79 11.59
CA ARG A 273 -5.09 -15.99 11.85
C ARG A 273 -4.05 -16.25 10.76
N LEU A 274 -2.86 -16.68 11.19
CA LEU A 274 -1.83 -17.26 10.34
C LEU A 274 -1.82 -18.76 10.64
N HIS A 275 -2.19 -19.56 9.63
CA HIS A 275 -2.27 -21.01 9.74
C HIS A 275 -0.89 -21.65 9.92
#